data_AF-A0A964JRH1-F1
#
_entry.id   AF-A0A964JRH1-F1
#
_cell.length_a   1.000
_cell.length_b   1.000
_cell.length_c   1.000
_cell.angle_alpha   90.00
_cell.angle_beta   90.00
_cell.angle_gamma   90.00
#
_symmetry.space_group_name_H-M   'P 1'
#
loop_
_entity.id
_entity.type
_entity.pdbx_description
1 polymer ?
#
loop_
_entity_poly.entity_id
_entity_poly.type
_entity_poly.pdbx_seq_one_letter_code
_entity_poly.pdbx_strand_id
1 'polypeptide(L)'
;MPTGRGAQAPQAEHTSRVKHADDDFLADVRNESWQRHHIAELLRQMPLNDFDGAFLDTAHLRFDGMTPPDWFVSFCDPVVQKLDECWKGPAQSYFERLVADFKAGPHPYLAIGNFGALITGWDDNEYLSPLDGGMIEHFMFVDGRLGENDWHIAAERITRLIGNDRVFIAEPFGYDLEDPAERTWILANFLLFKGKASFAAFYPGHLDAVGPLVWLPEYELDVGRAAAAASSLTALCTEGSGTKTCAGVYQRRYANALVVVNPAQDPRRFTLPMPSVGTTWAEVTFHGVGYVEPSGEKSSQRTVVTAVVGPTVELLPSSALVIVPFNERARHTRQGRFSFDDSRLASLSVLHPKRSGELID
;
A
#
# COMPACT_ATOMS: atom_id res chain seq x y z
N MET A 1 15.08 1.03 40.94
CA MET A 1 15.71 0.54 39.70
C MET A 1 15.61 -0.97 39.69
N PRO A 2 14.69 -1.59 38.92
CA PRO A 2 14.69 -3.03 38.75
C PRO A 2 15.68 -3.40 37.63
N THR A 3 16.61 -4.27 37.99
CA THR A 3 17.63 -4.88 37.12
C THR A 3 16.99 -5.78 36.07
N GLY A 4 17.42 -5.62 34.81
CA GLY A 4 16.87 -6.27 33.63
C GLY A 4 16.84 -7.80 33.70
N ARG A 5 15.75 -8.36 33.18
CA ARG A 5 15.70 -9.77 32.77
C ARG A 5 16.64 -9.92 31.58
N GLY A 6 17.71 -10.70 31.73
CA GLY A 6 18.50 -11.15 30.59
C GLY A 6 17.61 -12.00 29.70
N ALA A 7 17.45 -11.61 28.45
CA ALA A 7 16.84 -12.46 27.43
C ALA A 7 17.68 -13.74 27.31
N GLN A 8 17.09 -14.90 27.58
CA GLN A 8 17.70 -16.18 27.26
C GLN A 8 17.79 -16.31 25.75
N ALA A 9 18.97 -16.71 25.25
CA ALA A 9 19.13 -17.06 23.84
C ALA A 9 18.14 -18.18 23.48
N PRO A 10 17.46 -18.10 22.32
CA PRO A 10 16.47 -19.09 21.92
C PRO A 10 17.12 -20.49 21.84
N GLN A 11 16.57 -21.45 22.57
CA GLN A 11 16.94 -22.86 22.44
C GLN A 11 16.38 -23.38 21.10
N ALA A 12 17.26 -23.95 20.27
CA ALA A 12 16.90 -24.60 19.01
C ALA A 12 16.14 -25.91 19.26
N GLU A 13 14.86 -25.81 19.63
CA GLU A 13 13.95 -26.95 19.62
C GLU A 13 13.46 -27.17 18.18
N HIS A 14 13.94 -28.25 17.56
CA HIS A 14 13.65 -28.69 16.18
C HIS A 14 14.35 -27.88 15.07
N THR A 15 15.11 -28.58 14.23
CA THR A 15 15.98 -28.04 13.15
C THR A 15 15.26 -27.33 11.98
N SER A 16 13.99 -26.94 12.15
CA SER A 16 13.16 -26.40 11.07
C SER A 16 12.30 -25.21 11.44
N ARG A 17 12.20 -24.86 12.73
CA ARG A 17 11.42 -23.72 13.22
C ARG A 17 12.16 -23.04 14.36
N VAL A 18 11.97 -21.74 14.52
CA VAL A 18 12.47 -20.99 15.68
C VAL A 18 11.34 -20.19 16.27
N LYS A 19 11.22 -20.25 17.60
CA LYS A 19 10.24 -19.45 18.33
C LYS A 19 10.62 -17.96 18.27
N HIS A 20 9.70 -17.14 17.80
CA HIS A 20 9.75 -15.68 17.81
C HIS A 20 9.40 -15.13 19.19
N ALA A 21 9.73 -13.86 19.45
CA ALA A 21 9.41 -13.19 20.71
C ALA A 21 7.89 -13.07 20.95
N ASP A 22 7.11 -13.02 19.88
CA ASP A 22 5.64 -12.87 19.88
C ASP A 22 4.90 -14.22 20.00
N ASP A 23 5.55 -15.25 20.56
CA ASP A 23 5.06 -16.64 20.67
C ASP A 23 4.82 -17.38 19.32
N ASP A 24 5.05 -16.74 18.18
CA ASP A 24 5.02 -17.36 16.85
C ASP A 24 6.22 -18.26 16.58
N PHE A 25 6.12 -19.10 15.54
CA PHE A 25 7.26 -19.90 15.04
C PHE A 25 7.62 -19.50 13.61
N LEU A 26 8.84 -19.03 13.40
CA LEU A 26 9.41 -18.78 12.09
C LEU A 26 9.91 -20.09 11.49
N ALA A 27 9.59 -20.34 10.22
CA ALA A 27 10.04 -21.53 9.51
C ALA A 27 11.26 -21.22 8.63
N ASP A 28 12.19 -22.19 8.52
CA ASP A 28 13.25 -22.11 7.51
C ASP A 28 12.64 -22.32 6.12
N VAL A 29 12.60 -21.26 5.31
CA VAL A 29 12.06 -21.31 3.95
C VAL A 29 12.79 -22.32 3.06
N ARG A 30 14.02 -22.76 3.40
CA ARG A 30 14.76 -23.82 2.67
C ARG A 30 14.26 -25.23 3.00
N ASN A 31 13.48 -25.39 4.06
CA ASN A 31 12.97 -26.69 4.46
C ASN A 31 11.86 -27.14 3.51
N GLU A 32 12.19 -28.00 2.55
CA GLU A 32 11.24 -28.47 1.55
C GLU A 32 10.02 -29.19 2.15
N SER A 33 10.16 -29.87 3.29
CA SER A 33 9.04 -30.53 3.95
C SER A 33 8.05 -29.52 4.52
N TRP A 34 8.54 -28.41 5.08
CA TRP A 34 7.70 -27.28 5.46
C TRP A 34 7.05 -26.64 4.24
N GLN A 35 7.81 -26.35 3.17
CA GLN A 35 7.26 -25.76 1.95
C GLN A 35 6.09 -26.59 1.40
N ARG A 36 6.30 -27.91 1.22
CA ARG A 36 5.26 -28.83 0.74
C ARG A 36 4.05 -28.88 1.65
N HIS A 37 4.27 -28.95 2.97
CA HIS A 37 3.18 -28.96 3.94
C HIS A 37 2.37 -27.67 3.88
N HIS A 38 3.03 -26.51 3.86
CA HIS A 38 2.38 -25.21 3.84
C HIS A 38 1.56 -25.00 2.55
N ILE A 39 2.14 -25.30 1.38
CA ILE A 39 1.43 -25.21 0.10
C ILE A 39 0.22 -26.16 0.07
N ALA A 40 0.41 -27.41 0.53
CA ALA A 40 -0.69 -28.38 0.58
C ALA A 40 -1.82 -27.94 1.51
N GLU A 41 -1.49 -27.34 2.65
CA GLU A 41 -2.48 -26.82 3.60
C GLU A 41 -3.23 -25.62 3.01
N LEU A 42 -2.55 -24.68 2.37
CA LEU A 42 -3.20 -23.58 1.66
C LEU A 42 -4.18 -24.11 0.60
N LEU A 43 -3.73 -25.02 -0.28
CA LEU A 43 -4.58 -25.63 -1.30
C LEU A 43 -5.76 -26.42 -0.72
N ARG A 44 -5.59 -27.05 0.45
CA ARG A 44 -6.68 -27.74 1.15
C ARG A 44 -7.72 -26.75 1.66
N GLN A 45 -7.29 -25.59 2.18
CA GLN A 45 -8.16 -24.57 2.75
C GLN A 45 -8.94 -23.80 1.69
N MET A 46 -8.39 -23.60 0.48
CA MET A 46 -9.04 -22.80 -0.56
C MET A 46 -10.50 -23.24 -0.87
N PRO A 47 -10.78 -24.50 -1.26
CA PRO A 47 -12.14 -24.93 -1.55
C PRO A 47 -13.02 -25.08 -0.31
N LEU A 48 -12.43 -25.29 0.88
CA LEU A 48 -13.20 -25.43 2.12
C LEU A 48 -13.80 -24.10 2.58
N ASN A 49 -13.15 -22.99 2.25
CA ASN A 49 -13.56 -21.65 2.68
C ASN A 49 -13.99 -20.75 1.50
N ASP A 50 -14.08 -21.29 0.29
CA ASP A 50 -14.47 -20.53 -0.91
C ASP A 50 -13.50 -19.35 -1.17
N PHE A 51 -12.19 -19.57 -0.96
CA PHE A 51 -11.16 -18.56 -1.17
C PHE A 51 -10.66 -18.54 -2.61
N ASP A 52 -10.44 -17.33 -3.13
CA ASP A 52 -9.81 -17.09 -4.45
C ASP A 52 -8.28 -17.04 -4.37
N GLY A 53 -7.69 -17.15 -3.18
CA GLY A 53 -6.24 -17.02 -3.00
C GLY A 53 -5.79 -16.96 -1.54
N ALA A 54 -4.48 -16.78 -1.36
CA ALA A 54 -3.83 -16.61 -0.07
C ALA A 54 -3.21 -15.21 0.05
N PHE A 55 -3.28 -14.66 1.26
CA PHE A 55 -2.47 -13.54 1.70
C PHE A 55 -1.32 -14.05 2.58
N LEU A 56 -0.08 -13.72 2.21
CA LEU A 56 1.15 -14.18 2.85
C LEU A 56 1.73 -13.04 3.68
N ASP A 57 1.35 -12.99 4.95
CA ASP A 57 1.65 -11.86 5.84
C ASP A 57 3.16 -11.66 6.12
N THR A 58 3.93 -12.75 6.15
CA THR A 58 5.38 -12.72 6.35
C THR A 58 6.14 -13.12 5.07
N ALA A 59 5.76 -12.53 3.94
CA ALA A 59 6.40 -12.82 2.65
C ALA A 59 7.77 -12.14 2.48
N HIS A 60 7.96 -10.97 3.10
CA HIS A 60 9.23 -10.25 3.07
C HIS A 60 10.10 -10.62 4.27
N LEU A 61 11.38 -10.27 4.18
CA LEU A 61 12.32 -10.48 5.29
C LEU A 61 12.01 -9.49 6.43
N ARG A 62 11.53 -9.99 7.57
CA ARG A 62 11.14 -9.18 8.74
C ARG A 62 12.37 -8.54 9.40
N PHE A 63 12.38 -7.21 9.50
CA PHE A 63 13.45 -6.42 10.13
C PHE A 63 12.87 -5.34 11.04
N ASP A 64 12.28 -5.75 12.16
CA ASP A 64 11.69 -4.83 13.15
C ASP A 64 12.78 -4.19 14.02
N GLY A 65 13.71 -3.43 13.42
CA GLY A 65 14.81 -2.78 14.13
C GLY A 65 15.86 -3.73 14.72
N MET A 66 15.79 -5.02 14.38
CA MET A 66 16.72 -6.04 14.83
C MET A 66 17.79 -6.27 13.75
N THR A 67 19.07 -6.27 14.14
CA THR A 67 20.10 -7.15 13.53
C THR A 67 19.42 -8.46 13.14
N PRO A 68 19.71 -9.10 11.97
CA PRO A 68 19.01 -10.33 11.58
C PRO A 68 18.91 -11.20 12.83
N PRO A 69 17.70 -11.52 13.32
CA PRO A 69 17.61 -11.86 14.74
C PRO A 69 18.43 -13.12 14.96
N ASP A 70 18.89 -13.43 16.17
CA ASP A 70 19.84 -14.54 16.41
C ASP A 70 19.48 -15.85 15.67
N TRP A 71 18.19 -16.09 15.38
CA TRP A 71 17.70 -17.13 14.48
C TRP A 71 18.23 -17.02 13.03
N PHE A 72 18.13 -15.86 12.37
CA PHE A 72 18.64 -15.66 11.02
C PHE A 72 20.16 -15.85 11.00
N VAL A 73 20.86 -15.32 12.02
CA VAL A 73 22.31 -15.53 12.25
C VAL A 73 22.68 -17.01 12.39
N SER A 74 21.80 -17.81 13.01
CA SER A 74 22.01 -19.26 13.20
C SER A 74 21.92 -20.07 11.90
N PHE A 75 21.26 -19.55 10.87
CA PHE A 75 21.02 -20.22 9.58
C PHE A 75 21.74 -19.55 8.40
N CYS A 76 22.12 -18.29 8.57
CA CYS A 76 22.78 -17.44 7.59
C CYS A 76 23.63 -16.37 8.29
N ASP A 77 24.85 -16.16 7.83
CA ASP A 77 25.67 -15.04 8.30
C ASP A 77 24.98 -13.71 7.97
N PRO A 78 24.75 -12.80 8.92
CA PRO A 78 23.99 -11.56 8.74
C PRO A 78 24.67 -10.53 7.82
N VAL A 79 25.82 -10.84 7.22
CA VAL A 79 26.42 -10.01 6.20
C VAL A 79 25.49 -9.95 4.99
N VAL A 80 25.07 -8.75 4.58
CA VAL A 80 24.17 -8.47 3.45
C VAL A 80 24.47 -9.33 2.21
N GLN A 81 25.74 -9.61 1.94
CA GLN A 81 26.20 -10.44 0.82
C GLN A 81 25.70 -11.89 0.85
N LYS A 82 25.28 -12.42 2.00
CA LYS A 82 24.72 -13.77 2.12
C LYS A 82 23.19 -13.81 2.15
N LEU A 83 22.52 -12.66 2.19
CA LEU A 83 21.04 -12.60 2.09
C LEU A 83 20.54 -13.23 0.79
N ASP A 84 21.25 -13.00 -0.31
CA ASP A 84 20.90 -13.55 -1.61
C ASP A 84 20.92 -15.09 -1.60
N GLU A 85 21.97 -15.68 -1.03
CA GLU A 85 22.18 -17.14 -0.97
C GLU A 85 21.26 -17.82 0.05
N CYS A 86 21.07 -17.23 1.22
CA CYS A 86 20.35 -17.88 2.32
C CYS A 86 18.84 -17.63 2.31
N TRP A 87 18.41 -16.47 1.79
CA TRP A 87 17.03 -16.04 1.85
C TRP A 87 16.43 -15.80 0.48
N LYS A 88 16.96 -14.84 -0.31
CA LYS A 88 16.27 -14.41 -1.54
C LYS A 88 16.10 -15.55 -2.53
N GLY A 89 17.15 -16.33 -2.81
CA GLY A 89 17.06 -17.48 -3.72
C GLY A 89 16.08 -18.56 -3.25
N PRO A 90 16.19 -19.05 -2.01
CA PRO A 90 15.22 -19.99 -1.44
C PRO A 90 13.78 -19.46 -1.37
N ALA A 91 13.57 -18.20 -0.97
CA ALA A 91 12.27 -17.56 -0.92
C ALA A 91 11.65 -17.43 -2.31
N GLN A 92 12.42 -16.99 -3.30
CA GLN A 92 11.98 -16.95 -4.69
C GLN A 92 11.55 -18.34 -5.18
N SER A 93 12.39 -19.37 -4.96
CA SER A 93 12.07 -20.74 -5.35
C SER A 93 10.80 -21.26 -4.68
N TYR A 94 10.58 -20.90 -3.42
CA TYR A 94 9.36 -21.21 -2.69
C TYR A 94 8.13 -20.51 -3.30
N PHE A 95 8.22 -19.21 -3.60
CA PHE A 95 7.11 -18.46 -4.21
C PHE A 95 6.81 -18.92 -5.64
N GLU A 96 7.83 -19.26 -6.44
CA GLU A 96 7.65 -19.87 -7.76
C GLU A 96 6.88 -21.19 -7.68
N ARG A 97 7.24 -22.06 -6.72
CA ARG A 97 6.52 -23.32 -6.47
C ARG A 97 5.09 -23.08 -6.02
N LEU A 98 4.88 -22.20 -5.04
CA LEU A 98 3.56 -21.85 -4.52
C LEU A 98 2.64 -21.37 -5.65
N VAL A 99 3.12 -20.43 -6.48
CA VAL A 99 2.34 -19.88 -7.59
C VAL A 99 2.09 -20.96 -8.64
N ALA A 100 3.08 -21.77 -9.00
CA ALA A 100 2.89 -22.87 -9.94
C ALA A 100 1.79 -23.84 -9.48
N ASP A 101 1.82 -24.25 -8.21
CA ASP A 101 0.83 -25.15 -7.63
C ASP A 101 -0.56 -24.49 -7.54
N PHE A 102 -0.64 -23.20 -7.22
CA PHE A 102 -1.88 -22.42 -7.23
C PHE A 102 -2.50 -22.30 -8.62
N LYS A 103 -1.71 -22.34 -9.70
CA LYS A 103 -2.20 -22.29 -11.09
C LYS A 103 -2.42 -23.67 -11.73
N ALA A 104 -1.95 -24.75 -11.12
CA ALA A 104 -2.02 -26.09 -11.72
C ALA A 104 -3.42 -26.71 -11.70
N GLY A 105 -4.30 -26.25 -10.79
CA GLY A 105 -5.66 -26.75 -10.63
C GLY A 105 -6.67 -26.18 -11.63
N PRO A 106 -7.91 -26.72 -11.67
CA PRO A 106 -8.99 -26.21 -12.51
C PRO A 106 -9.48 -24.81 -12.09
N HIS A 107 -9.17 -24.40 -10.85
CA HIS A 107 -9.45 -23.08 -10.30
C HIS A 107 -8.12 -22.43 -9.90
N PRO A 108 -7.58 -21.51 -10.73
CA PRO A 108 -6.32 -20.86 -10.41
C PRO A 108 -6.50 -19.88 -9.25
N TYR A 109 -5.68 -20.01 -8.21
CA TYR A 109 -5.71 -19.16 -7.02
C TYR A 109 -4.70 -18.01 -7.11
N LEU A 110 -4.94 -16.90 -6.40
CA LEU A 110 -4.01 -15.78 -6.27
C LEU A 110 -3.07 -15.97 -5.07
N ALA A 111 -1.81 -15.56 -5.21
CA ALA A 111 -0.87 -15.41 -4.10
C ALA A 111 -0.47 -13.94 -3.95
N ILE A 112 -0.89 -13.32 -2.85
CA ILE A 112 -0.59 -11.92 -2.51
C ILE A 112 0.30 -11.91 -1.28
N GLY A 113 1.43 -11.19 -1.31
CA GLY A 113 2.31 -11.07 -0.13
C GLY A 113 2.24 -9.71 0.56
N ASN A 114 2.53 -9.65 1.85
CA ASN A 114 2.93 -8.39 2.48
C ASN A 114 4.39 -8.10 2.12
N PHE A 115 4.62 -6.97 1.47
CA PHE A 115 5.94 -6.54 0.98
C PHE A 115 6.63 -5.55 1.92
N GLY A 116 6.01 -5.24 3.07
CA GLY A 116 6.46 -4.20 4.00
C GLY A 116 6.45 -2.82 3.36
N ALA A 117 7.24 -1.90 3.91
CA ALA A 117 7.31 -0.50 3.47
C ALA A 117 8.04 -0.28 2.12
N LEU A 118 8.79 -1.28 1.63
CA LEU A 118 9.62 -1.19 0.42
C LEU A 118 10.66 -0.05 0.41
N ILE A 119 11.13 0.41 1.58
CA ILE A 119 12.08 1.53 1.70
C ILE A 119 13.54 1.11 1.81
N THR A 120 13.80 -0.17 2.03
CA THR A 120 15.12 -0.67 2.44
C THR A 120 16.11 -0.72 1.28
N GLY A 121 17.16 0.11 1.31
CA GLY A 121 18.13 0.21 0.20
C GLY A 121 18.97 -1.03 -0.11
N TRP A 122 19.07 -2.00 0.80
CA TRP A 122 19.84 -3.24 0.62
C TRP A 122 19.01 -4.49 0.27
N ASP A 123 17.68 -4.41 0.38
CA ASP A 123 16.76 -5.45 -0.11
C ASP A 123 16.05 -4.94 -1.36
N ASP A 124 16.22 -5.57 -2.51
CA ASP A 124 15.59 -5.19 -3.78
C ASP A 124 14.15 -5.71 -3.94
N ASN A 125 13.73 -6.64 -3.07
CA ASN A 125 12.46 -7.37 -3.10
C ASN A 125 12.19 -8.16 -4.40
N GLU A 126 13.19 -8.45 -5.22
CA GLU A 126 13.00 -9.15 -6.51
C GLU A 126 12.54 -10.60 -6.32
N TYR A 127 12.89 -11.23 -5.21
CA TYR A 127 12.42 -12.57 -4.84
C TYR A 127 10.90 -12.66 -4.66
N LEU A 128 10.20 -11.53 -4.48
CA LEU A 128 8.73 -11.46 -4.40
C LEU A 128 8.06 -11.41 -5.79
N SER A 129 8.83 -11.23 -6.86
CA SER A 129 8.31 -11.11 -8.24
C SER A 129 7.49 -12.29 -8.76
N PRO A 130 7.60 -13.55 -8.26
CA PRO A 130 6.71 -14.63 -8.67
C PRO A 130 5.25 -14.41 -8.26
N LEU A 131 5.00 -13.69 -7.16
CA LEU A 131 3.66 -13.48 -6.60
C LEU A 131 2.74 -12.69 -7.55
N ASP A 132 1.43 -12.87 -7.41
CA ASP A 132 0.42 -12.18 -8.24
C ASP A 132 0.30 -10.69 -7.88
N GLY A 133 0.78 -10.31 -6.69
CA GLY A 133 0.91 -8.94 -6.24
C GLY A 133 1.24 -8.85 -4.76
N GLY A 134 1.13 -7.64 -4.23
CA GLY A 134 1.45 -7.41 -2.83
C GLY A 134 0.73 -6.25 -2.19
N MET A 135 0.63 -6.35 -0.87
CA MET A 135 0.29 -5.27 0.02
C MET A 135 1.57 -4.57 0.48
N ILE A 136 1.53 -3.26 0.54
CA ILE A 136 2.61 -2.42 1.04
C ILE A 136 2.11 -1.85 2.35
N GLU A 137 2.56 -2.48 3.43
CA GLU A 137 2.38 -2.00 4.79
C GLU A 137 3.18 -0.70 4.98
N HIS A 138 2.71 0.21 5.83
CA HIS A 138 3.31 1.53 6.00
C HIS A 138 3.42 2.33 4.68
N PHE A 139 2.43 2.16 3.79
CA PHE A 139 2.45 2.76 2.46
C PHE A 139 2.72 4.28 2.50
N MET A 140 3.91 4.68 2.06
CA MET A 140 4.39 6.07 2.03
C MET A 140 4.34 6.81 3.38
N PHE A 141 4.24 6.07 4.49
CA PHE A 141 4.08 6.61 5.82
C PHE A 141 4.62 5.64 6.89
N VAL A 142 5.77 5.96 7.50
CA VAL A 142 6.41 5.21 8.60
C VAL A 142 6.76 6.24 9.69
N ASP A 143 5.99 6.28 10.78
CA ASP A 143 6.10 7.30 11.84
C ASP A 143 6.10 8.75 11.32
N GLY A 144 5.41 8.98 10.20
CA GLY A 144 5.42 10.21 9.43
C GLY A 144 5.56 9.95 7.93
N ARG A 145 5.49 11.01 7.13
CA ARG A 145 5.73 10.93 5.68
C ARG A 145 7.17 10.47 5.42
N LEU A 146 7.36 9.55 4.48
CA LEU A 146 8.70 9.10 4.11
C LEU A 146 9.58 10.27 3.67
N GLY A 147 10.85 10.23 4.06
CA GLY A 147 11.87 11.11 3.52
C GLY A 147 12.08 10.86 2.02
N GLU A 148 12.65 11.85 1.32
CA GLU A 148 12.77 11.83 -0.16
C GLU A 148 13.43 10.55 -0.70
N ASN A 149 14.49 10.07 -0.06
CA ASN A 149 15.21 8.87 -0.48
C ASN A 149 14.36 7.60 -0.33
N ASP A 150 13.75 7.42 0.84
CA ASP A 150 12.91 6.25 1.14
C ASP A 150 11.66 6.24 0.26
N TRP A 151 11.08 7.43 0.03
CA TRP A 151 9.97 7.60 -0.91
C TRP A 151 10.37 7.18 -2.33
N HIS A 152 11.54 7.60 -2.82
CA HIS A 152 12.01 7.20 -4.16
C HIS A 152 12.21 5.69 -4.27
N ILE A 153 12.81 5.05 -3.26
CA ILE A 153 13.02 3.60 -3.25
C ILE A 153 11.68 2.85 -3.30
N ALA A 154 10.72 3.23 -2.44
CA ALA A 154 9.38 2.64 -2.45
C ALA A 154 8.66 2.90 -3.78
N ALA A 155 8.67 4.14 -4.29
CA ALA A 155 8.01 4.53 -5.52
C ALA A 155 8.55 3.78 -6.75
N GLU A 156 9.87 3.58 -6.86
CA GLU A 156 10.47 2.77 -7.93
C GLU A 156 9.99 1.31 -7.88
N ARG A 157 9.93 0.71 -6.69
CA ARG A 157 9.46 -0.68 -6.53
C ARG A 157 7.97 -0.81 -6.85
N ILE A 158 7.17 0.12 -6.36
CA ILE A 158 5.73 0.20 -6.64
C ILE A 158 5.47 0.32 -8.14
N THR A 159 6.17 1.22 -8.83
CA THR A 159 6.00 1.38 -10.28
C THR A 159 6.40 0.13 -11.07
N ARG A 160 7.40 -0.65 -10.62
CA ARG A 160 7.69 -1.98 -11.19
C ARG A 160 6.54 -2.97 -11.01
N LEU A 161 5.92 -3.01 -9.83
CA LEU A 161 4.77 -3.89 -9.57
C LEU A 161 3.60 -3.57 -10.50
N ILE A 162 3.21 -2.29 -10.55
CA ILE A 162 2.10 -1.83 -11.40
C ILE A 162 2.43 -1.97 -12.88
N GLY A 163 3.67 -1.70 -13.29
CA GLY A 163 4.14 -1.87 -14.66
C GLY A 163 4.07 -3.32 -15.15
N ASN A 164 4.14 -4.28 -14.22
CA ASN A 164 4.00 -5.71 -14.47
C ASN A 164 2.56 -6.23 -14.26
N ASP A 165 1.55 -5.34 -14.24
CA ASP A 165 0.13 -5.67 -14.05
C ASP A 165 -0.14 -6.50 -12.77
N ARG A 166 0.69 -6.34 -11.73
CA ARG A 166 0.51 -7.01 -10.44
C ARG A 166 -0.56 -6.34 -9.58
N VAL A 167 -1.18 -7.10 -8.68
CA VAL A 167 -2.08 -6.55 -7.65
C VAL A 167 -1.27 -5.66 -6.70
N PHE A 168 -1.80 -4.49 -6.38
CA PHE A 168 -1.19 -3.54 -5.45
C PHE A 168 -2.20 -3.12 -4.39
N ILE A 169 -1.91 -3.40 -3.13
CA ILE A 169 -2.73 -2.97 -1.98
C ILE A 169 -1.90 -1.96 -1.18
N ALA A 170 -2.40 -0.74 -1.04
CA ALA A 170 -1.80 0.28 -0.18
C ALA A 170 -2.38 0.18 1.22
N GLU A 171 -1.55 -0.09 2.22
CA GLU A 171 -1.94 -0.05 3.62
C GLU A 171 -1.10 0.99 4.36
N PRO A 172 -1.53 2.27 4.34
CA PRO A 172 -0.94 3.29 5.20
C PRO A 172 -1.29 2.99 6.65
N PHE A 173 -0.35 3.27 7.55
CA PHE A 173 -0.50 2.99 8.96
C PHE A 173 0.11 4.13 9.80
N GLY A 174 -0.47 4.41 10.98
CA GLY A 174 0.10 5.35 11.95
C GLY A 174 -0.05 6.83 11.61
N TYR A 175 -0.88 7.17 10.63
CA TYR A 175 -1.21 8.54 10.26
C TYR A 175 -2.41 9.06 11.05
N ASP A 176 -2.52 10.38 11.19
CA ASP A 176 -3.64 11.04 11.85
C ASP A 176 -4.84 11.16 10.90
N LEU A 177 -5.96 10.51 11.24
CA LEU A 177 -7.22 10.62 10.50
C LEU A 177 -7.81 12.03 10.50
N GLU A 178 -7.50 12.83 11.51
CA GLU A 178 -7.95 14.21 11.64
C GLU A 178 -7.09 15.19 10.84
N ASP A 179 -5.90 14.77 10.40
CA ASP A 179 -5.03 15.60 9.55
C ASP A 179 -5.38 15.41 8.05
N PRO A 180 -6.08 16.38 7.42
CA PRO A 180 -6.41 16.29 6.01
C PRO A 180 -5.16 16.31 5.11
N ALA A 181 -4.03 16.86 5.56
CA ALA A 181 -2.80 16.90 4.77
C ALA A 181 -2.12 15.52 4.72
N GLU A 182 -2.13 14.76 5.81
CA GLU A 182 -1.64 13.37 5.80
C GLU A 182 -2.52 12.46 4.96
N ARG A 183 -3.84 12.58 5.08
CA ARG A 183 -4.78 11.85 4.24
C ARG A 183 -4.63 12.19 2.76
N THR A 184 -4.45 13.47 2.44
CA THR A 184 -4.18 13.93 1.07
C THR A 184 -2.85 13.38 0.56
N TRP A 185 -1.81 13.35 1.39
CA TRP A 185 -0.52 12.73 1.05
C TRP A 185 -0.68 11.26 0.67
N ILE A 186 -1.37 10.48 1.49
CA ILE A 186 -1.61 9.06 1.27
C ILE A 186 -2.45 8.83 0.01
N LEU A 187 -3.59 9.51 -0.11
CA LEU A 187 -4.47 9.39 -1.27
C LEU A 187 -3.74 9.76 -2.57
N ALA A 188 -3.02 10.89 -2.56
CA ALA A 188 -2.30 11.34 -3.72
C ALA A 188 -1.22 10.34 -4.13
N ASN A 189 -0.48 9.76 -3.20
CA ASN A 189 0.48 8.70 -3.50
C ASN A 189 -0.21 7.44 -4.05
N PHE A 190 -1.32 7.00 -3.45
CA PHE A 190 -2.09 5.87 -3.96
C PHE A 190 -2.54 6.11 -5.40
N LEU A 191 -3.12 7.27 -5.70
CA LEU A 191 -3.53 7.64 -7.05
C LEU A 191 -2.33 7.80 -7.99
N LEU A 192 -1.21 8.37 -7.54
CA LEU A 192 0.00 8.48 -8.35
C LEU A 192 0.41 7.11 -8.90
N PHE A 193 0.31 6.06 -8.09
CA PHE A 193 0.73 4.71 -8.47
C PHE A 193 -0.39 3.77 -8.95
N LYS A 194 -1.67 4.04 -8.66
CA LYS A 194 -2.82 3.15 -8.94
C LYS A 194 -2.75 2.42 -10.31
N GLY A 195 -2.67 1.10 -10.27
CA GLY A 195 -2.77 0.20 -11.43
C GLY A 195 -4.21 -0.20 -11.73
N LYS A 196 -4.38 -1.25 -12.56
CA LYS A 196 -5.70 -1.82 -12.86
C LYS A 196 -6.31 -2.54 -11.66
N ALA A 197 -5.51 -3.36 -10.98
CA ALA A 197 -5.87 -4.09 -9.77
C ALA A 197 -5.19 -3.43 -8.57
N SER A 198 -5.73 -2.29 -8.13
CA SER A 198 -5.16 -1.56 -6.99
C SER A 198 -6.21 -1.11 -6.00
N PHE A 199 -5.93 -1.36 -4.73
CA PHE A 199 -6.80 -1.17 -3.59
C PHE A 199 -6.08 -0.35 -2.52
N ALA A 200 -6.82 0.40 -1.72
CA ALA A 200 -6.29 1.10 -0.56
C ALA A 200 -7.09 0.67 0.67
N ALA A 201 -6.38 0.25 1.71
CA ALA A 201 -6.91 -0.11 3.01
C ALA A 201 -6.40 0.93 4.01
N PHE A 202 -7.14 2.03 4.16
CA PHE A 202 -6.76 3.08 5.10
C PHE A 202 -6.98 2.58 6.53
N TYR A 203 -5.88 2.26 7.22
CA TYR A 203 -5.92 1.75 8.58
C TYR A 203 -5.45 2.81 9.58
N PRO A 204 -6.34 3.35 10.42
CA PRO A 204 -5.99 4.40 11.37
C PRO A 204 -5.49 3.88 12.72
N GLY A 205 -5.59 2.57 12.96
CA GLY A 205 -5.19 1.98 14.22
C GLY A 205 -3.67 1.98 14.38
N HIS A 206 -3.21 1.81 15.62
CA HIS A 206 -1.85 1.37 15.90
C HIS A 206 -1.74 -0.17 15.80
N LEU A 207 -0.52 -0.74 15.70
CA LEU A 207 -0.25 -2.13 15.32
C LEU A 207 -0.90 -3.09 16.34
N ASP A 208 -1.14 -2.59 17.55
CA ASP A 208 -1.58 -3.35 18.71
C ASP A 208 -3.08 -3.21 19.01
N ALA A 209 -3.86 -2.49 18.19
CA ALA A 209 -5.28 -2.26 18.45
C ALA A 209 -6.10 -2.39 17.18
N VAL A 210 -7.12 -3.27 17.21
CA VAL A 210 -8.19 -3.30 16.19
C VAL A 210 -8.86 -1.93 16.19
N GLY A 211 -8.53 -1.11 15.18
CA GLY A 211 -9.13 0.20 15.00
C GLY A 211 -10.62 0.09 14.68
N PRO A 212 -11.41 1.15 14.93
CA PRO A 212 -12.78 1.21 14.43
C PRO A 212 -12.77 1.10 12.90
N LEU A 213 -13.80 0.48 12.34
CA LEU A 213 -14.01 0.49 10.89
C LEU A 213 -14.13 1.95 10.42
N VAL A 214 -13.43 2.29 9.34
CA VAL A 214 -13.47 3.62 8.74
C VAL A 214 -13.97 3.59 7.30
N TRP A 215 -14.83 4.54 6.98
CA TRP A 215 -15.24 4.88 5.63
C TRP A 215 -14.81 6.33 5.38
N LEU A 216 -13.92 6.56 4.42
CA LEU A 216 -13.36 7.88 4.16
C LEU A 216 -14.02 8.53 2.92
N PRO A 217 -14.29 9.86 2.90
CA PRO A 217 -14.85 10.53 1.73
C PRO A 217 -13.95 10.45 0.49
N GLU A 218 -12.67 10.15 0.69
CA GLU A 218 -11.69 9.81 -0.35
C GLU A 218 -12.15 8.66 -1.23
N TYR A 219 -12.89 7.69 -0.67
CA TYR A 219 -13.45 6.56 -1.44
C TYR A 219 -14.57 6.98 -2.39
N GLU A 220 -15.16 8.16 -2.17
CA GLU A 220 -16.27 8.70 -2.98
C GLU A 220 -15.78 9.69 -4.04
N LEU A 221 -14.47 9.99 -4.09
CA LEU A 221 -13.90 10.87 -5.09
C LEU A 221 -13.83 10.16 -6.46
N ASP A 222 -14.72 10.52 -7.38
CA ASP A 222 -14.64 10.09 -8.77
C ASP A 222 -13.55 10.85 -9.54
N VAL A 223 -12.33 10.32 -9.52
CA VAL A 223 -11.21 10.81 -10.35
C VAL A 223 -11.32 10.34 -11.81
N GLY A 224 -12.12 9.32 -12.10
CA GLY A 224 -12.21 8.67 -13.40
C GLY A 224 -10.97 7.82 -13.78
N ARG A 225 -10.79 7.56 -15.08
CA ARG A 225 -9.67 6.75 -15.59
C ARG A 225 -8.37 7.57 -15.68
N ALA A 226 -7.23 6.96 -15.36
CA ALA A 226 -5.91 7.56 -15.59
C ALA A 226 -5.63 7.74 -17.09
N ALA A 227 -5.09 8.89 -17.48
CA ALA A 227 -4.74 9.20 -18.87
C ALA A 227 -3.60 8.31 -19.40
N ALA A 228 -2.68 7.91 -18.51
CA ALA A 228 -1.58 7.00 -18.78
C ALA A 228 -1.34 6.04 -17.60
N ALA A 229 -0.70 4.90 -17.90
CA ALA A 229 -0.19 3.99 -16.87
C ALA A 229 1.05 4.59 -16.18
N ALA A 230 1.23 4.29 -14.90
CA ALA A 230 2.44 4.62 -14.15
C ALA A 230 3.56 3.62 -14.45
N SER A 231 4.01 3.56 -15.71
CA SER A 231 4.96 2.53 -16.19
C SER A 231 6.37 2.66 -15.62
N SER A 232 6.74 3.85 -15.14
CA SER A 232 7.99 4.12 -14.44
C SER A 232 7.86 5.40 -13.64
N LEU A 233 8.72 5.56 -12.63
CA LEU A 233 8.76 6.79 -11.83
C LEU A 233 9.12 8.02 -12.68
N THR A 234 10.07 7.88 -13.61
CA THR A 234 10.44 8.95 -14.54
C THR A 234 9.28 9.42 -15.42
N ALA A 235 8.37 8.52 -15.81
CA ALA A 235 7.21 8.87 -16.63
C ALA A 235 6.18 9.74 -15.86
N LEU A 236 6.25 9.76 -14.53
CA LEU A 236 5.40 10.57 -13.67
C LEU A 236 5.99 11.95 -13.39
N CYS A 237 7.27 12.17 -13.67
CA CYS A 237 7.95 13.42 -13.35
C CYS A 237 7.61 14.55 -14.34
N THR A 238 7.36 15.77 -13.84
CA THR A 238 7.06 16.94 -14.69
C THR A 238 8.28 17.56 -15.36
N GLU A 239 9.46 17.49 -14.73
CA GLU A 239 10.69 18.14 -15.21
C GLU A 239 11.92 17.28 -14.91
N GLY A 240 12.80 17.09 -15.91
CA GLY A 240 13.94 16.18 -15.77
C GLY A 240 13.64 14.74 -16.18
N SER A 241 12.68 14.52 -17.08
CA SER A 241 12.42 13.20 -17.66
C SER A 241 13.71 12.63 -18.28
N GLY A 242 14.27 11.57 -17.69
CA GLY A 242 15.50 10.90 -18.14
C GLY A 242 16.63 10.89 -17.11
N THR A 243 16.50 11.59 -15.98
CA THR A 243 17.40 11.47 -14.82
C THR A 243 16.77 10.61 -13.72
N LYS A 244 17.61 10.07 -12.81
CA LYS A 244 17.14 9.30 -11.64
C LYS A 244 16.34 10.14 -10.64
N THR A 245 16.49 11.47 -10.69
CA THR A 245 15.80 12.41 -9.80
C THR A 245 14.86 13.31 -10.60
N CYS A 246 13.67 13.57 -10.05
CA CYS A 246 12.73 14.52 -10.61
C CYS A 246 13.10 15.94 -10.16
N ALA A 247 13.31 16.86 -11.11
CA ALA A 247 13.63 18.26 -10.79
C ALA A 247 12.39 19.06 -10.36
N GLY A 248 11.21 18.62 -10.81
CA GLY A 248 9.91 19.23 -10.51
C GLY A 248 9.11 18.43 -9.47
N VAL A 249 7.89 18.04 -9.86
CA VAL A 249 6.97 17.24 -9.05
C VAL A 249 6.61 15.95 -9.78
N TYR A 250 6.08 14.98 -9.05
CA TYR A 250 5.47 13.81 -9.66
C TYR A 250 3.99 14.07 -9.86
N GLN A 251 3.47 13.79 -11.04
CA GLN A 251 2.07 14.01 -11.36
C GLN A 251 1.44 12.82 -12.07
N ARG A 252 0.12 12.69 -11.90
CA ARG A 252 -0.69 11.81 -12.72
C ARG A 252 -2.03 12.44 -13.04
N ARG A 253 -2.36 12.44 -14.33
CA ARG A 253 -3.63 12.96 -14.84
C ARG A 253 -4.66 11.86 -14.94
N TYR A 254 -5.86 12.20 -14.50
CA TYR A 254 -7.07 11.42 -14.63
C TYR A 254 -8.12 12.17 -15.45
N ALA A 255 -9.21 11.51 -15.80
CA ALA A 255 -10.31 12.12 -16.54
C ALA A 255 -10.91 13.32 -15.77
N ASN A 256 -11.06 13.19 -14.45
CA ASN A 256 -11.71 14.19 -13.59
C ASN A 256 -10.78 14.78 -12.52
N ALA A 257 -9.48 14.45 -12.53
CA ALA A 257 -8.55 14.94 -11.53
C ALA A 257 -7.11 15.10 -12.07
N LEU A 258 -6.32 15.90 -11.37
CA LEU A 258 -4.87 15.89 -11.44
C LEU A 258 -4.33 15.65 -10.02
N VAL A 259 -3.38 14.73 -9.92
CA VAL A 259 -2.70 14.39 -8.67
C VAL A 259 -1.26 14.82 -8.78
N VAL A 260 -0.74 15.45 -7.73
CA VAL A 260 0.62 15.99 -7.69
C VAL A 260 1.25 15.69 -6.34
N VAL A 261 2.50 15.21 -6.35
CA VAL A 261 3.26 14.84 -5.15
C VAL A 261 4.65 15.48 -5.22
N ASN A 262 5.04 16.14 -4.13
CA ASN A 262 6.40 16.62 -3.88
C ASN A 262 7.00 15.85 -2.69
N PRO A 263 7.83 14.82 -2.93
CA PRO A 263 8.54 14.11 -1.87
C PRO A 263 9.81 14.83 -1.40
N ALA A 264 10.20 15.92 -2.07
CA ALA A 264 11.44 16.61 -1.73
C ALA A 264 11.34 17.33 -0.38
N GLN A 265 12.50 17.60 0.20
CA GLN A 265 12.64 18.40 1.42
C GLN A 265 12.53 19.92 1.15
N ASP A 266 12.52 20.32 -0.12
CA ASP A 266 12.36 21.71 -0.55
C ASP A 266 11.01 21.93 -1.26
N PRO A 267 10.44 23.15 -1.19
CA PRO A 267 9.26 23.50 -1.98
C PRO A 267 9.54 23.38 -3.48
N ARG A 268 8.55 22.91 -4.23
CA ARG A 268 8.62 22.81 -5.70
C ARG A 268 7.54 23.66 -6.35
N ARG A 269 7.95 24.52 -7.28
CA ARG A 269 7.00 25.24 -8.14
C ARG A 269 6.73 24.42 -9.39
N PHE A 270 5.47 24.36 -9.78
CA PHE A 270 5.07 23.75 -11.04
C PHE A 270 3.90 24.49 -11.68
N THR A 271 3.85 24.44 -13.00
CA THR A 271 2.75 25.02 -13.77
C THR A 271 1.70 23.95 -14.02
N LEU A 272 0.45 24.26 -13.67
CA LEU A 272 -0.68 23.38 -13.90
C LEU A 272 -0.99 23.27 -15.39
N PRO A 273 -1.23 22.05 -15.92
CA PRO A 273 -1.74 21.91 -17.27
C PRO A 273 -3.10 22.59 -17.36
N MET A 274 -3.41 23.23 -18.49
CA MET A 274 -4.72 23.87 -18.66
C MET A 274 -5.85 22.82 -18.47
N PRO A 275 -6.86 23.12 -17.64
CA PRO A 275 -8.03 22.25 -17.53
C PRO A 275 -8.89 22.40 -18.80
N SER A 276 -10.01 21.66 -18.86
CA SER A 276 -10.96 21.76 -19.97
C SER A 276 -11.46 23.20 -20.15
N VAL A 277 -11.76 23.58 -21.40
CA VAL A 277 -12.23 24.95 -21.75
C VAL A 277 -13.41 25.35 -20.85
N GLY A 278 -13.31 26.51 -20.21
CA GLY A 278 -14.36 27.03 -19.32
C GLY A 278 -14.34 26.48 -17.89
N THR A 279 -13.28 25.75 -17.51
CA THR A 279 -13.05 25.30 -16.13
C THR A 279 -11.75 25.89 -15.57
N THR A 280 -11.63 25.92 -14.25
CA THR A 280 -10.40 26.19 -13.49
C THR A 280 -10.01 24.93 -12.73
N TRP A 281 -8.82 24.86 -12.16
CA TRP A 281 -8.52 23.81 -11.19
C TRP A 281 -9.01 24.23 -9.82
N ALA A 282 -9.53 23.28 -9.05
CA ALA A 282 -9.82 23.52 -7.65
C ALA A 282 -9.32 22.37 -6.77
N GLU A 283 -8.81 22.74 -5.60
CA GLU A 283 -8.35 21.79 -4.58
C GLU A 283 -9.50 21.03 -3.95
N VAL A 284 -9.27 19.74 -3.73
CA VAL A 284 -10.14 18.85 -2.98
C VAL A 284 -9.61 18.76 -1.55
N THR A 285 -10.45 19.12 -0.58
CA THR A 285 -10.18 18.96 0.85
C THR A 285 -11.22 18.03 1.46
N PHE A 286 -10.79 17.13 2.32
CA PHE A 286 -11.65 16.15 2.98
C PHE A 286 -11.97 16.58 4.40
N HIS A 287 -13.23 16.39 4.82
CA HIS A 287 -13.66 16.68 6.18
C HIS A 287 -14.40 15.49 6.78
N GLY A 288 -14.09 15.23 8.06
CA GLY A 288 -14.64 14.11 8.83
C GLY A 288 -13.73 12.89 8.77
N VAL A 289 -13.62 12.21 9.91
CA VAL A 289 -12.70 11.09 10.18
C VAL A 289 -13.20 9.74 9.67
N GLY A 290 -14.52 9.58 9.55
CA GLY A 290 -15.08 8.39 8.90
C GLY A 290 -15.29 7.18 9.73
N TYR A 291 -15.33 7.32 11.04
CA TYR A 291 -15.76 6.22 11.89
C TYR A 291 -17.12 5.70 11.42
N VAL A 292 -17.17 4.38 11.30
CA VAL A 292 -18.37 3.59 11.08
C VAL A 292 -18.77 3.05 12.44
N GLU A 293 -19.96 3.42 12.88
CA GLU A 293 -20.53 2.97 14.14
C GLU A 293 -20.73 1.43 14.13
N PRO A 294 -20.81 0.76 15.29
CA PRO A 294 -21.13 -0.67 15.35
C PRO A 294 -22.46 -1.06 14.65
N SER A 295 -23.37 -0.09 14.47
CA SER A 295 -24.60 -0.25 13.68
C SER A 295 -24.38 -0.33 12.18
N GLY A 296 -23.17 -0.03 11.69
CA GLY A 296 -22.84 0.14 10.28
C GLY A 296 -23.11 1.55 9.74
N GLU A 297 -23.61 2.48 10.58
CA GLU A 297 -23.86 3.86 10.17
C GLU A 297 -22.55 4.64 10.05
N LYS A 298 -22.42 5.41 8.97
CA LYS A 298 -21.26 6.27 8.71
C LYS A 298 -21.47 7.62 9.41
N SER A 299 -20.43 8.12 10.07
CA SER A 299 -20.41 9.52 10.53
C SER A 299 -20.61 10.51 9.37
N SER A 300 -21.07 11.73 9.66
CA SER A 300 -21.24 12.75 8.62
C SER A 300 -19.88 13.17 8.07
N GLN A 301 -19.68 12.97 6.77
CA GLN A 301 -18.45 13.34 6.07
C GLN A 301 -18.78 14.14 4.82
N ARG A 302 -17.77 14.85 4.31
CA ARG A 302 -17.91 15.54 3.03
C ARG A 302 -16.56 15.77 2.36
N THR A 303 -16.56 15.59 1.05
CA THR A 303 -15.56 16.15 0.15
C THR A 303 -15.94 17.60 -0.15
N VAL A 304 -15.02 18.53 0.08
CA VAL A 304 -15.22 19.96 -0.20
C VAL A 304 -14.22 20.40 -1.25
N VAL A 305 -14.72 21.06 -2.29
CA VAL A 305 -13.88 21.76 -3.25
C VAL A 305 -13.65 23.18 -2.72
N THR A 306 -12.44 23.45 -2.23
CA THR A 306 -12.17 24.58 -1.30
C THR A 306 -11.63 25.83 -1.99
N ALA A 307 -10.72 25.71 -2.97
CA ALA A 307 -10.07 26.87 -3.57
C ALA A 307 -9.76 26.67 -5.05
N VAL A 308 -9.98 27.72 -5.86
CA VAL A 308 -9.47 27.78 -7.23
C VAL A 308 -7.96 27.97 -7.17
N VAL A 309 -7.25 27.11 -7.88
CA VAL A 309 -5.79 27.09 -7.89
C VAL A 309 -5.29 27.90 -9.09
N GLY A 310 -4.34 28.80 -8.84
CA GLY A 310 -3.70 29.59 -9.89
C GLY A 310 -2.95 28.71 -10.91
N PRO A 311 -2.54 29.25 -12.07
CA PRO A 311 -1.85 28.47 -13.10
C PRO A 311 -0.47 27.94 -12.65
N THR A 312 0.10 28.52 -11.60
CA THR A 312 1.34 28.06 -10.98
C THR A 312 1.08 27.81 -9.50
N VAL A 313 1.60 26.68 -9.01
CA VAL A 313 1.45 26.24 -7.62
C VAL A 313 2.83 26.03 -7.04
N GLU A 314 3.02 26.44 -5.79
CA GLU A 314 4.16 26.07 -4.97
C GLU A 314 3.70 24.96 -4.02
N LEU A 315 4.22 23.75 -4.23
CA LEU A 315 3.94 22.60 -3.40
C LEU A 315 5.00 22.51 -2.31
N LEU A 316 4.58 22.52 -1.04
CA LEU A 316 5.48 22.49 0.12
C LEU A 316 6.31 21.19 0.15
N PRO A 317 7.39 21.15 0.95
CA PRO A 317 8.13 19.92 1.19
C PRO A 317 7.23 18.78 1.66
N SER A 318 7.51 17.55 1.19
CA SER A 318 6.80 16.33 1.58
C SER A 318 5.28 16.50 1.57
N SER A 319 4.73 17.12 0.52
CA SER A 319 3.30 17.44 0.43
C SER A 319 2.71 17.00 -0.90
N ALA A 320 1.38 16.94 -0.95
CA ALA A 320 0.67 16.51 -2.14
C ALA A 320 -0.61 17.32 -2.34
N LEU A 321 -1.13 17.25 -3.55
CA LEU A 321 -2.31 17.95 -3.98
C LEU A 321 -3.18 17.06 -4.87
N VAL A 322 -4.48 17.05 -4.60
CA VAL A 322 -5.50 16.48 -5.49
C VAL A 322 -6.41 17.62 -5.92
N ILE A 323 -6.46 17.88 -7.23
CA ILE A 323 -7.30 18.92 -7.82
C ILE A 323 -8.25 18.35 -8.85
N VAL A 324 -9.42 18.99 -8.98
CA VAL A 324 -10.46 18.63 -9.94
C VAL A 324 -10.82 19.82 -10.83
N PRO A 325 -11.27 19.61 -12.08
CA PRO A 325 -11.81 20.69 -12.89
C PRO A 325 -13.06 21.27 -12.23
N PHE A 326 -13.11 22.60 -12.11
CA PHE A 326 -14.17 23.33 -11.47
C PHE A 326 -14.76 24.37 -12.43
N ASN A 327 -16.09 24.38 -12.58
CA ASN A 327 -16.79 25.38 -13.37
C ASN A 327 -17.40 26.43 -12.43
N GLU A 328 -16.77 27.61 -12.38
CA GLU A 328 -17.23 28.72 -11.52
C GLU A 328 -18.68 29.14 -11.80
N ARG A 329 -19.15 29.00 -13.05
CA ARG A 329 -20.55 29.34 -13.40
C ARG A 329 -21.56 28.40 -12.75
N ALA A 330 -21.18 27.15 -12.48
CA ALA A 330 -22.05 26.19 -11.79
C ALA A 330 -22.24 26.52 -10.30
N ARG A 331 -21.31 27.29 -9.70
CA ARG A 331 -21.35 27.70 -8.28
C ARG A 331 -22.58 28.55 -7.94
N HIS A 332 -23.02 29.39 -8.89
CA HIS A 332 -24.19 30.26 -8.68
C HIS A 332 -25.54 29.54 -8.80
N THR A 333 -25.55 28.32 -9.36
CA THR A 333 -26.77 27.51 -9.51
C THR A 333 -26.93 26.43 -8.43
N ARG A 334 -25.88 26.12 -7.67
CA ARG A 334 -25.91 25.08 -6.62
C ARG A 334 -25.14 25.53 -5.39
N GLN A 335 -25.80 26.30 -4.53
CA GLN A 335 -25.36 26.51 -3.15
C GLN A 335 -25.58 25.26 -2.26
N GLY A 336 -26.10 24.17 -2.81
CA GLY A 336 -26.36 22.92 -2.10
C GLY A 336 -25.40 21.81 -2.54
N ARG A 337 -24.72 21.21 -1.56
CA ARG A 337 -24.13 19.86 -1.54
C ARG A 337 -23.85 19.25 -2.92
N PHE A 338 -22.57 19.08 -3.25
CA PHE A 338 -22.19 17.97 -4.13
C PHE A 338 -22.48 16.67 -3.38
N SER A 339 -23.72 16.17 -3.44
CA SER A 339 -23.96 14.74 -3.21
C SER A 339 -23.66 14.07 -4.54
N PHE A 340 -22.68 13.18 -4.55
CA PHE A 340 -22.56 12.24 -5.65
C PHE A 340 -23.82 11.39 -5.64
N ASP A 341 -24.42 11.21 -6.81
CA ASP A 341 -25.61 10.40 -7.00
C ASP A 341 -25.21 8.94 -6.79
N ASP A 342 -25.63 8.35 -5.66
CA ASP A 342 -25.34 6.98 -5.21
C ASP A 342 -25.74 5.89 -6.23
N SER A 343 -26.49 6.25 -7.27
CA SER A 343 -27.09 5.30 -8.21
C SER A 343 -26.16 4.79 -9.33
N ARG A 344 -24.89 5.21 -9.40
CA ARG A 344 -23.97 4.84 -10.50
C ARG A 344 -22.60 4.29 -10.09
N LEU A 345 -22.44 3.86 -8.84
CA LEU A 345 -21.25 3.08 -8.46
C LEU A 345 -21.31 1.72 -9.18
N ALA A 346 -20.53 1.60 -10.26
CA ALA A 346 -20.10 0.30 -10.74
C ALA A 346 -19.47 -0.43 -9.55
N SER A 347 -20.00 -1.60 -9.23
CA SER A 347 -19.68 -2.45 -8.10
C SER A 347 -18.18 -2.46 -7.77
N LEU A 348 -17.79 -1.70 -6.75
CA LEU A 348 -16.70 -2.09 -5.88
C LEU A 348 -17.21 -3.29 -5.09
N SER A 349 -16.75 -4.48 -5.43
CA SER A 349 -17.02 -5.69 -4.67
C SER A 349 -16.40 -5.54 -3.30
N VAL A 350 -17.19 -5.07 -2.33
CA VAL A 350 -16.86 -5.20 -0.92
C VAL A 350 -16.99 -6.68 -0.60
N LEU A 351 -15.86 -7.32 -0.28
CA LEU A 351 -15.84 -8.67 0.26
C LEU A 351 -16.55 -8.63 1.62
N HIS A 352 -17.81 -9.05 1.65
CA HIS A 352 -18.49 -9.36 2.91
C HIS A 352 -17.95 -10.69 3.42
N PRO A 353 -17.41 -10.78 4.66
CA PRO A 353 -17.22 -12.07 5.29
C PRO A 353 -18.61 -12.72 5.44
N LYS A 354 -18.83 -13.85 4.75
CA LYS A 354 -19.96 -14.73 5.01
C LYS A 354 -19.86 -15.13 6.48
N ARG A 355 -20.88 -14.82 7.27
CA ARG A 355 -21.05 -15.38 8.62
C ARG A 355 -21.18 -16.90 8.50
N SER A 356 -20.08 -17.62 8.65
CA SER A 356 -20.13 -19.02 9.07
C SER A 356 -20.00 -19.04 10.58
N GLY A 357 -21.16 -19.02 11.25
CA GLY A 357 -21.23 -19.50 12.62
C GLY A 357 -21.02 -21.00 12.60
N GLU A 358 -19.97 -21.46 13.27
CA GLU A 358 -19.94 -22.59 14.19
C GLU A 358 -18.50 -22.72 14.70
N LEU A 359 -18.29 -22.27 15.94
CA LEU A 359 -17.16 -22.70 16.74
C LEU A 359 -17.33 -24.20 16.98
N ILE A 360 -16.40 -25.00 16.47
CA ILE A 360 -16.17 -26.35 16.94
C ILE A 360 -14.79 -26.34 17.61
N ASP A 361 -14.77 -26.81 18.86
CA ASP A 361 -13.62 -26.98 19.76
C ASP A 361 -12.36 -27.55 19.08
#